data_AF-A0AAW0YIY8-F1
#
_entry.id   AF-A0AAW0YIY8-F1
#
_cell.length_a   1.000
_cell.length_b   1.000
_cell.length_c   1.000
_cell.angle_alpha   90.00
_cell.angle_beta   90.00
_cell.angle_gamma   90.00
#
_symmetry.space_group_name_H-M   'P 1'
#
loop_
_entity.id
_entity.type
_entity.pdbx_description
1 polymer ?
#
loop_
_entity_poly.entity_id
_entity_poly.type
_entity_poly.pdbx_seq_one_letter_code
_entity_poly.pdbx_strand_id
1 'polypeptide(L)'
;QFENVTALFGEDSKTTQPEDFFGTFDSFIDMFREAKKDLENMKKKEEEEERKKKEAERREVEREKRAKERSTRVANNGQPNAGDSSSGGENENDFDDLISALRSGDVFGKDIDKMRRKKKHTFNSASRERERERIIGSHKYA
;
A
#
# COMPACT_ATOMS: atom_id res chain seq x y z
N GLN A 1 4.06 -38.92 -37.06
CA GLN A 1 4.02 -38.27 -35.72
C GLN A 1 2.92 -37.22 -35.68
N PHE A 2 2.84 -36.29 -36.63
CA PHE A 2 1.75 -35.31 -36.73
C PHE A 2 0.35 -35.94 -36.83
N GLU A 3 0.15 -36.92 -37.72
CA GLU A 3 -1.15 -37.60 -37.91
C GLU A 3 -1.75 -38.22 -36.64
N ASN A 4 -0.88 -38.79 -35.78
CA ASN A 4 -1.32 -39.39 -34.52
C ASN A 4 -1.79 -38.31 -33.53
N VAL A 5 -1.15 -37.15 -33.55
CA VAL A 5 -1.49 -36.03 -32.66
C VAL A 5 -2.78 -35.39 -33.12
N THR A 6 -2.93 -35.07 -34.42
CA THR A 6 -4.20 -34.50 -34.92
C THR A 6 -5.37 -35.44 -34.66
N ALA A 7 -5.20 -36.75 -34.91
CA ALA A 7 -6.24 -37.74 -34.63
C ALA A 7 -6.61 -37.81 -33.12
N LEU A 8 -5.65 -37.65 -32.21
CA LEU A 8 -5.90 -37.59 -30.77
C LEU A 8 -6.78 -36.39 -30.38
N PHE A 9 -6.61 -35.27 -31.07
CA PHE A 9 -7.37 -34.04 -30.86
C PHE A 9 -8.61 -33.90 -31.78
N GLY A 10 -8.94 -34.95 -32.55
CA GLY A 10 -10.12 -34.99 -33.42
C GLY A 10 -9.98 -34.22 -34.75
N GLU A 11 -8.75 -33.89 -35.15
CA GLU A 11 -8.42 -33.16 -36.37
C GLU A 11 -7.96 -34.10 -37.50
N ASP A 12 -8.31 -33.76 -38.74
CA ASP A 12 -7.84 -34.49 -39.92
C ASP A 12 -6.50 -33.93 -40.42
N SER A 13 -5.45 -34.74 -40.27
CA SER A 13 -4.09 -34.43 -40.73
C SER A 13 -3.96 -34.13 -42.22
N LYS A 14 -4.94 -34.51 -43.05
CA LYS A 14 -4.92 -34.26 -44.50
C LYS A 14 -5.46 -32.88 -44.85
N THR A 15 -6.30 -32.31 -44.00
CA THR A 15 -6.91 -31.00 -44.22
C THR A 15 -6.24 -29.91 -43.39
N THR A 16 -5.63 -30.28 -42.27
CA THR A 16 -5.03 -29.34 -41.33
C THR A 16 -3.51 -29.27 -41.51
N GLN A 17 -2.99 -28.06 -41.68
CA GLN A 17 -1.55 -27.83 -41.71
C GLN A 17 -0.98 -27.83 -40.28
N PRO A 18 0.26 -28.31 -40.07
CA PRO A 18 0.91 -28.27 -38.76
C PRO A 18 0.89 -26.90 -38.10
N GLU A 19 1.11 -25.85 -38.88
CA GLU A 19 1.18 -24.46 -38.46
C GLU A 19 -0.17 -23.97 -37.91
N ASP A 20 -1.27 -24.35 -38.56
CA ASP A 20 -2.63 -24.02 -38.10
C ASP A 20 -2.99 -24.79 -36.82
N PHE A 21 -2.66 -26.09 -36.79
CA PHE A 21 -2.90 -26.95 -35.64
C PHE A 21 -2.13 -26.46 -34.40
N PHE A 22 -0.80 -26.31 -34.51
CA PHE A 22 0.04 -25.90 -33.40
C PHE A 22 -0.10 -24.40 -33.06
N GLY A 23 -0.41 -23.55 -34.04
CA GLY A 23 -0.69 -22.13 -33.82
C GLY A 23 -1.88 -21.90 -32.88
N THR A 24 -2.87 -22.80 -32.90
CA THR A 24 -3.99 -22.78 -31.95
C THR A 24 -3.50 -22.98 -30.51
N PHE A 25 -2.57 -23.93 -30.28
CA PHE A 25 -1.99 -24.17 -28.96
C PHE A 25 -1.06 -23.05 -28.52
N ASP A 26 -0.27 -22.47 -29.43
CA ASP A 26 0.60 -21.34 -29.11
C ASP A 26 -0.22 -20.12 -28.66
N SER A 27 -1.29 -19.80 -29.40
CA SER A 27 -2.25 -18.76 -29.01
C SER A 27 -2.88 -19.05 -27.65
N PHE A 28 -3.34 -20.29 -27.42
CA PHE A 28 -3.89 -20.71 -26.13
C PHE A 28 -2.88 -20.54 -24.98
N ILE A 29 -1.61 -20.92 -25.18
CA ILE A 29 -0.57 -20.81 -24.16
C ILE A 29 -0.33 -19.34 -23.80
N ASP A 30 -0.29 -18.44 -24.78
CA ASP A 30 -0.11 -17.02 -24.54
C ASP A 30 -1.32 -16.40 -23.82
N MET A 31 -2.54 -16.71 -24.27
CA MET A 31 -3.78 -16.30 -23.58
C MET A 31 -3.84 -16.84 -22.15
N PHE A 32 -3.39 -18.08 -21.92
CA PHE A 32 -3.37 -18.68 -20.58
C PHE A 32 -2.34 -18.00 -19.66
N ARG A 33 -1.17 -17.64 -20.18
CA ARG A 33 -0.16 -16.88 -19.44
C ARG A 33 -0.68 -15.49 -19.07
N GLU A 34 -1.35 -14.82 -20.00
CA GLU A 34 -2.01 -13.54 -19.74
C GLU A 34 -3.08 -13.67 -18.66
N ALA A 35 -3.98 -14.65 -18.78
CA ALA A 35 -5.03 -14.89 -17.78
C ALA A 35 -4.48 -15.15 -16.37
N LYS A 36 -3.35 -15.87 -16.25
CA LYS A 36 -2.68 -16.06 -14.95
C LYS A 36 -2.18 -14.75 -14.36
N LYS A 37 -1.55 -13.91 -15.19
CA LYS A 37 -1.05 -12.60 -14.78
C LYS A 37 -2.20 -11.67 -14.37
N ASP A 38 -3.30 -11.70 -15.12
CA ASP A 38 -4.49 -10.92 -14.81
C ASP A 38 -5.15 -11.36 -13.50
N LEU A 39 -5.21 -12.67 -13.24
CA LEU A 39 -5.71 -13.20 -11.96
C LEU A 39 -4.85 -12.72 -10.78
N GLU A 40 -3.52 -12.73 -10.92
CA GLU A 40 -2.61 -12.22 -9.88
C GLU A 40 -2.81 -10.71 -9.64
N ASN A 41 -2.94 -9.93 -10.73
CA ASN A 41 -3.22 -8.51 -10.64
C ASN A 41 -4.57 -8.22 -9.97
N MET A 42 -5.60 -9.02 -10.28
CA MET A 42 -6.92 -8.87 -9.68
C MET A 42 -6.92 -9.17 -8.19
N LYS A 43 -6.26 -10.26 -7.76
CA LYS A 43 -6.09 -10.56 -6.33
C LYS A 43 -5.37 -9.44 -5.58
N LYS A 44 -4.30 -8.90 -6.19
CA LYS A 44 -3.56 -7.79 -5.59
C LYS A 44 -4.40 -6.51 -5.47
N LYS A 45 -5.22 -6.21 -6.48
CA LYS A 45 -6.12 -5.05 -6.47
C LYS A 45 -7.21 -5.21 -5.41
N GLU A 46 -7.80 -6.40 -5.31
CA GLU A 46 -8.81 -6.72 -4.30
C GLU A 46 -8.26 -6.56 -2.87
N GLU A 47 -7.04 -7.05 -2.60
CA GLU A 47 -6.38 -6.86 -1.30
C GLU A 47 -6.10 -5.37 -0.99
N GLU A 48 -5.67 -4.59 -1.99
CA GLU A 48 -5.44 -3.15 -1.80
C GLU A 48 -6.74 -2.39 -1.51
N GLU A 49 -7.83 -2.72 -2.21
CA GLU A 49 -9.15 -2.15 -1.98
C GLU A 49 -9.70 -2.53 -0.60
N GLU A 50 -9.55 -3.78 -0.17
CA GLU A 50 -9.96 -4.23 1.16
C GLU A 50 -9.15 -3.52 2.25
N ARG A 51 -7.84 -3.35 2.05
CA ARG A 51 -6.96 -2.59 2.97
C ARG A 51 -7.39 -1.13 3.08
N LYS A 52 -7.69 -0.48 1.95
CA LYS A 52 -8.19 0.91 1.94
C LYS A 52 -9.53 1.03 2.66
N LYS A 53 -10.44 0.08 2.46
CA LYS A 53 -11.75 0.06 3.14
C LYS A 53 -11.58 -0.07 4.67
N LYS A 54 -10.74 -1.00 5.13
CA LYS A 54 -10.45 -1.19 6.57
C LYS A 54 -9.78 0.04 7.19
N GLU A 55 -8.89 0.72 6.46
CA GLU A 55 -8.24 1.95 6.94
C GLU A 55 -9.24 3.11 7.05
N ALA A 56 -10.12 3.27 6.06
CA ALA A 56 -11.18 4.27 6.09
C ALA A 56 -12.15 4.05 7.25
N GLU A 57 -12.61 2.81 7.45
CA GLU A 57 -13.49 2.42 8.56
C GLU A 57 -12.81 2.70 9.92
N ARG A 58 -11.55 2.31 10.10
CA ARG A 58 -10.79 2.62 11.34
C ARG A 58 -10.69 4.11 11.61
N ARG A 59 -10.48 4.92 10.56
CA ARG A 59 -10.38 6.38 10.68
C ARG A 59 -11.73 7.00 11.07
N GLU A 60 -12.82 6.48 10.54
CA GLU A 60 -14.17 6.92 10.88
C GLU A 60 -14.50 6.60 12.34
N VAL A 61 -14.23 5.37 12.79
CA VAL A 61 -14.41 4.97 14.19
C VAL A 61 -13.53 5.82 15.13
N GLU A 62 -12.28 6.12 14.77
CA GLU A 62 -11.42 7.00 15.56
C GLU A 62 -11.98 8.44 15.65
N ARG A 63 -12.53 8.97 14.55
CA ARG A 63 -13.19 10.30 14.53
C ARG A 63 -14.43 10.31 15.42
N GLU A 64 -15.27 9.29 15.34
CA GLU A 64 -16.48 9.19 16.16
C GLU A 64 -16.15 9.09 17.66
N LYS A 65 -15.13 8.30 18.03
CA LYS A 65 -14.64 8.23 19.43
C LYS A 65 -14.15 9.59 19.93
N ARG A 66 -13.34 10.30 19.14
CA ARG A 66 -12.87 11.66 19.49
C ARG A 66 -14.04 12.64 19.63
N ALA A 67 -15.06 12.54 18.79
CA ALA A 67 -16.26 13.38 18.88
C ALA A 67 -17.07 13.08 20.16
N LYS A 68 -17.24 11.81 20.51
CA LYS A 68 -17.90 11.39 21.76
C LYS A 68 -17.11 11.82 23.00
N GLU A 69 -15.80 11.67 23.00
CA GLU A 69 -14.93 12.14 24.09
C GLU A 69 -14.96 13.68 24.26
N ARG A 70 -15.04 14.43 23.16
CA ARG A 70 -15.28 15.88 23.23
C ARG A 70 -16.66 16.19 23.80
N SER A 71 -17.70 15.48 23.37
CA SER A 71 -19.07 15.69 23.86
C SER A 71 -19.21 15.37 25.36
N THR A 72 -18.59 14.30 25.86
CA THR A 72 -18.63 13.97 27.30
C THR A 72 -17.80 14.93 28.15
N ARG A 73 -16.68 15.45 27.64
CA ARG A 73 -15.93 16.54 28.30
C ARG A 73 -16.74 17.83 28.37
N VAL A 74 -17.43 18.20 27.28
CA VAL A 74 -18.32 19.37 27.25
C VAL A 74 -19.51 19.21 28.21
N ALA A 75 -20.07 17.99 28.35
CA ALA A 75 -21.19 17.71 29.25
C ALA A 75 -20.80 17.68 30.74
N ASN A 76 -19.60 17.17 31.09
CA ASN A 76 -19.13 17.13 32.47
C ASN A 76 -18.50 18.44 32.97
N ASN A 77 -18.06 19.33 32.07
CA ASN A 77 -17.45 20.61 32.42
C ASN A 77 -18.23 21.85 31.95
N GLY A 78 -19.41 21.70 31.36
CA GLY A 78 -20.32 22.82 31.09
C GLY A 78 -19.67 23.99 30.35
N GLN A 79 -18.88 23.76 29.30
CA GLN A 79 -18.47 24.84 28.40
C GLN A 79 -18.40 24.35 26.93
N PRO A 80 -19.07 25.05 25.99
CA PRO A 80 -19.05 24.71 24.58
C PRO A 80 -17.75 25.24 23.97
N ASN A 81 -16.91 24.37 23.37
CA ASN A 81 -15.82 24.82 22.51
C ASN A 81 -15.94 24.10 21.16
N ALA A 82 -16.37 24.82 20.12
CA ALA A 82 -15.53 25.69 19.29
C ALA A 82 -15.10 24.92 18.03
N GLY A 83 -15.95 25.04 17.02
CA GLY A 83 -15.65 24.76 15.62
C GLY A 83 -15.89 25.99 14.75
N ASP A 84 -15.91 27.19 15.32
CA ASP A 84 -15.93 28.43 14.57
C ASP A 84 -14.85 29.39 15.09
N SER A 85 -13.91 29.70 14.22
CA SER A 85 -12.80 30.61 14.46
C SER A 85 -13.32 32.05 14.32
N SER A 86 -13.97 32.60 15.34
CA SER A 86 -14.47 33.97 15.23
C SER A 86 -14.72 34.69 16.58
N SER A 87 -13.89 34.53 17.60
CA SER A 87 -13.86 35.56 18.66
C SER A 87 -12.58 35.53 19.50
N GLY A 88 -11.85 36.64 19.50
CA GLY A 88 -10.71 36.87 20.37
C GLY A 88 -11.18 37.10 21.81
N GLY A 89 -11.12 36.05 22.62
CA GLY A 89 -11.34 36.11 24.05
C GLY A 89 -10.29 35.26 24.75
N GLU A 90 -9.36 35.92 25.44
CA GLU A 90 -8.31 35.33 26.25
C GLU A 90 -8.93 34.58 27.44
N ASN A 91 -9.21 33.28 27.27
CA ASN A 91 -9.66 32.44 28.37
C ASN A 91 -8.52 31.54 28.82
N GLU A 92 -8.15 31.67 30.10
CA GLU A 92 -7.01 31.04 30.78
C GLU A 92 -6.96 29.50 30.66
N ASN A 93 -8.08 28.88 30.28
CA ASN A 93 -8.23 27.44 30.09
C ASN A 93 -7.74 26.95 28.71
N ASP A 94 -7.68 27.82 27.69
CA ASP A 94 -7.18 27.45 26.36
C ASP A 94 -5.66 27.23 26.39
N PHE A 95 -4.97 27.90 27.31
CA PHE A 95 -3.54 27.70 27.54
C PHE A 95 -3.27 26.32 28.15
N ASP A 96 -4.09 25.86 29.10
CA ASP A 96 -3.90 24.54 29.73
C ASP A 96 -4.20 23.37 28.78
N ASP A 97 -5.17 23.55 27.88
CA ASP A 97 -5.43 22.58 26.80
C ASP A 97 -4.26 22.51 25.81
N LEU A 98 -3.68 23.67 25.43
CA LEU A 98 -2.49 23.72 24.59
C LEU A 98 -1.27 23.10 25.30
N ILE A 99 -1.07 23.39 26.58
CA ILE A 99 0.01 22.83 27.41
C ILE A 99 -0.17 21.32 27.59
N SER A 100 -1.39 20.84 27.80
CA SER A 100 -1.71 19.42 27.93
C SER A 100 -1.47 18.66 26.63
N ALA A 101 -1.83 19.24 25.48
CA ALA A 101 -1.52 18.67 24.17
C ALA A 101 0.00 18.65 23.90
N LEU A 102 0.74 19.67 24.35
CA LEU A 102 2.19 19.77 24.24
C LEU A 102 2.91 18.77 25.16
N ARG A 103 2.46 18.60 26.40
CA ARG A 103 2.98 17.62 27.38
C ARG A 103 2.69 16.18 26.99
N SER A 104 1.47 15.91 26.51
CA SER A 104 1.09 14.59 26.00
C SER A 104 1.74 14.25 24.66
N GLY A 105 2.26 15.25 23.95
CA GLY A 105 2.91 15.10 22.65
C GLY A 105 1.93 14.95 21.48
N ASP A 106 0.63 15.10 21.70
CA ASP A 106 -0.40 14.98 20.66
C ASP A 106 -0.35 16.14 19.64
N VAL A 107 0.15 17.32 20.02
CA VAL A 107 0.37 18.47 19.10
C VAL A 107 1.26 18.13 17.90
N PHE A 108 2.13 17.13 18.07
CA PHE A 108 3.09 16.72 17.06
C PHE A 108 2.57 15.61 16.15
N GLY A 109 1.40 15.06 16.50
CA GLY A 109 0.71 13.99 15.78
C GLY A 109 1.60 12.78 15.47
N LYS A 110 1.08 11.90 14.63
CA LYS A 110 1.82 10.73 14.12
C LYS A 110 2.94 11.11 13.13
N ASP A 111 3.13 12.39 12.82
CA ASP A 111 4.07 12.87 11.79
C ASP A 111 5.48 13.11 12.33
N ILE A 112 5.64 13.52 13.60
CA ILE A 112 6.97 13.52 14.24
C ILE A 112 7.53 12.10 14.35
N ASP A 113 6.70 11.10 14.66
CA ASP A 113 7.14 9.70 14.68
C ASP A 113 7.58 9.19 13.32
N LYS A 114 7.01 9.70 12.23
CA LYS A 114 7.44 9.40 10.86
C LYS A 114 8.76 10.12 10.53
N MET A 115 8.95 11.36 10.98
CA MET A 115 10.20 12.11 10.81
C MET A 115 11.37 11.49 11.60
N ARG A 116 11.14 11.03 12.84
CA ARG A 116 12.13 10.30 13.65
C ARG A 116 12.56 8.98 12.99
N ARG A 117 11.62 8.26 12.37
CA ARG A 117 11.92 7.01 11.64
C ARG A 117 12.70 7.26 10.35
N LYS A 118 12.39 8.32 9.59
CA LYS A 118 13.14 8.69 8.38
C LYS A 118 14.61 9.05 8.67
N LYS A 119 14.89 9.74 9.78
CA LYS A 119 16.26 10.14 10.16
C LYS A 119 17.18 8.98 10.57
N LYS A 120 16.62 7.81 10.94
CA LYS A 120 17.41 6.59 11.22
C LYS A 120 17.82 5.83 9.95
N HIS A 121 17.09 6.00 8.85
CA HIS A 121 17.40 5.30 7.60
C HIS A 121 18.55 5.97 6.83
N THR A 122 18.72 7.29 6.95
CA THR A 122 19.80 8.03 6.28
C THR A 122 21.19 7.76 6.88
N PHE A 123 21.29 7.40 8.16
CA PHE A 123 22.58 7.07 8.78
C PHE A 123 23.06 5.64 8.42
N ASN A 124 22.15 4.74 8.01
CA ASN A 124 22.49 3.36 7.66
C ASN A 124 22.68 3.12 6.15
N SER A 125 22.40 4.11 5.30
CA SER A 125 22.63 4.01 3.85
C SER A 125 24.08 4.33 3.44
N ALA A 126 24.80 5.16 4.20
CA ALA A 126 26.20 5.50 3.90
C ALA A 126 27.17 4.32 4.06
N SER A 127 26.81 3.31 4.86
CA SER A 127 27.65 2.13 5.09
C SER A 127 27.50 1.04 4.02
N ARG A 128 26.39 1.03 3.26
CA ARG A 128 26.10 0.00 2.26
C ARG A 128 26.64 0.30 0.86
N GLU A 129 27.12 1.52 0.62
CA GLU A 129 27.65 1.93 -0.69
C GLU A 129 29.12 1.50 -0.87
N ARG A 130 29.91 1.38 0.21
CA ARG A 130 31.33 0.95 0.14
C ARG A 130 31.56 -0.55 -0.09
N GLU A 131 30.51 -1.38 -0.04
CA GLU A 131 30.65 -2.83 -0.18
C GLU A 131 30.40 -3.33 -1.62
N ARG A 132 29.79 -2.50 -2.48
CA ARG A 132 29.48 -2.88 -3.88
C ARG A 132 30.59 -2.59 -4.89
N GLU A 133 31.67 -1.90 -4.51
CA GLU A 133 32.78 -1.58 -5.43
C GLU A 133 33.94 -2.60 -5.41
N ARG A 134 33.93 -3.63 -4.56
CA ARG A 134 35.03 -4.61 -4.47
C ARG A 134 34.86 -5.88 -5.31
N ILE A 135 33.76 -6.03 -6.07
CA ILE A 135 33.45 -7.28 -6.80
C ILE A 135 33.29 -7.05 -8.32
N ILE A 136 34.13 -6.19 -8.92
CA ILE A 136 34.23 -6.12 -10.39
C ILE A 136 35.71 -5.89 -10.74
N GLY A 137 36.49 -6.97 -10.85
CA GLY A 137 37.91 -6.84 -11.15
C GLY A 137 38.72 -8.12 -11.13
N SER A 138 38.25 -9.19 -11.79
CA SER A 138 39.18 -10.24 -12.27
C SER A 138 38.61 -10.93 -13.50
N HIS A 139 38.82 -10.29 -14.65
CA HIS A 139 39.04 -10.97 -15.91
C HIS A 139 40.41 -10.50 -16.39
N LYS A 140 41.41 -11.37 -16.26
CA LYS A 140 42.65 -11.23 -17.02
C LYS A 140 42.83 -12.50 -17.83
N TYR A 141 42.84 -12.29 -19.13
CA TYR A 141 43.28 -13.21 -20.16
C TYR A 141 44.74 -13.62 -19.88
N ALA A 142 45.00 -14.93 -19.95
CA ALA A 142 46.24 -15.55 -20.41
C ALA A 142 45.92 -16.98 -20.81
#